data_AF-A0A955Q5V9-F1
#
_entry.id   AF-A0A955Q5V9-F1
#
_cell.length_a   1.000
_cell.length_b   1.000
_cell.length_c   1.000
_cell.angle_alpha   90.00
_cell.angle_beta   90.00
_cell.angle_gamma   90.00
#
_symmetry.space_group_name_H-M   'P 1'
#
loop_
_entity.id
_entity.type
_entity.pdbx_description
1 polymer ?
#
loop_
_entity_poly.entity_id
_entity_poly.type
_entity_poly.pdbx_seq_one_letter_code
_entity_poly.pdbx_strand_id
1 'polypeptide(L)'
;VSRPWLENFSNQHNRVPTVIVGTILNKSHEHIDVGTFVTDLEREMTNSQRVLFVASQRDRDEIRQERQEQAVHAREDTQKRPGQELGADFMMKGTISTIVDESDGVKGIYYQVDLDLINVETNVKSWYGQKKIKKVVERKRLLF
;
A
#
# COMPACT_ATOMS: atom_id res chain seq x y z
N VAL A 1 -3.04 -9.87 15.69
CA VAL A 1 -3.53 -8.49 15.92
C VAL A 1 -4.93 -8.42 15.36
N SER A 2 -5.95 -8.27 16.21
CA SER A 2 -7.32 -8.03 15.74
C SER A 2 -7.33 -6.75 14.90
N ARG A 3 -8.09 -6.71 13.81
CA ARG A 3 -8.28 -5.54 12.95
C ARG A 3 -9.75 -5.12 13.06
N PRO A 4 -10.17 -4.46 14.16
CA PRO A 4 -11.59 -4.15 14.40
C PRO A 4 -12.23 -3.36 13.26
N TRP A 5 -11.45 -2.51 12.58
CA TRP A 5 -11.92 -1.72 11.44
C TRP A 5 -12.45 -2.58 10.29
N LEU A 6 -11.79 -3.71 10.01
CA LEU A 6 -12.12 -4.58 8.88
C LEU A 6 -13.41 -5.35 9.17
N GLU A 7 -13.52 -5.89 10.39
CA GLU A 7 -14.73 -6.58 10.85
C GLU A 7 -15.92 -5.62 10.91
N ASN A 8 -15.72 -4.42 11.45
CA ASN A 8 -16.74 -3.37 11.48
C ASN A 8 -17.23 -3.01 10.07
N PHE A 9 -16.31 -2.80 9.12
CA PHE A 9 -16.67 -2.49 7.75
C PHE A 9 -17.44 -3.64 7.09
N SER A 10 -16.93 -4.87 7.21
CA SER A 10 -17.55 -6.05 6.61
C SER A 10 -18.95 -6.29 7.18
N ASN A 11 -19.15 -6.09 8.48
CA ASN A 11 -20.44 -6.26 9.14
C ASN A 11 -21.45 -5.17 8.75
N GLN A 12 -20.98 -3.93 8.53
CA GLN A 12 -21.85 -2.81 8.16
C GLN A 12 -22.26 -2.81 6.69
N HIS A 13 -21.35 -3.19 5.79
CA HIS A 13 -21.56 -3.10 4.34
C HIS A 13 -21.79 -4.45 3.66
N ASN A 14 -21.68 -5.56 4.39
CA ASN A 14 -21.82 -6.94 3.88
C ASN A 14 -20.93 -7.23 2.65
N ARG A 15 -19.75 -6.61 2.60
CA ARG A 15 -18.71 -6.78 1.58
C ARG A 15 -17.34 -6.43 2.14
N VAL A 16 -16.29 -6.85 1.44
CA VAL A 16 -14.93 -6.43 1.75
C VAL A 16 -14.68 -4.98 1.32
N PRO A 17 -13.80 -4.25 2.03
CA PRO A 17 -13.44 -2.89 1.67
C PRO A 17 -12.60 -2.86 0.39
N THR A 18 -12.84 -1.83 -0.41
CA THR A 18 -12.04 -1.50 -1.58
C THR A 18 -10.99 -0.47 -1.19
N VAL A 19 -9.73 -0.75 -1.51
CA VAL A 19 -8.58 0.07 -1.11
C VAL A 19 -7.78 0.48 -2.34
N ILE A 20 -7.36 1.74 -2.39
CA ILE A 20 -6.37 2.20 -3.36
C ILE A 20 -5.03 2.42 -2.64
N VAL A 21 -3.93 1.99 -3.24
CA VAL A 21 -2.60 2.35 -2.75
C VAL A 21 -2.26 3.75 -3.28
N GLY A 22 -2.13 4.69 -2.36
CA GLY A 22 -1.63 6.02 -2.61
C GLY A 22 -0.11 6.09 -2.50
N THR A 23 0.42 7.29 -2.32
CA THR A 23 1.86 7.50 -2.24
C THR A 23 2.47 6.86 -0.98
N ILE A 24 3.51 6.07 -1.18
CA ILE A 24 4.43 5.63 -0.14
C ILE A 24 5.75 6.39 -0.32
N LEU A 25 6.19 7.11 0.71
CA LEU A 25 7.40 7.95 0.63
C LEU A 25 8.59 7.21 1.22
N ASN A 26 9.69 7.14 0.47
CA ASN A 26 10.98 6.72 1.00
C ASN A 26 11.69 7.93 1.66
N LYS A 27 11.76 7.93 2.99
CA LYS A 27 12.53 8.86 3.84
C LYS A 27 13.78 8.20 4.43
N SER A 28 14.12 7.02 3.94
CA SER A 28 15.29 6.27 4.36
C SER A 28 16.55 6.83 3.69
N HIS A 29 17.71 6.54 4.24
CA HIS A 29 19.00 6.95 3.65
C HIS A 29 19.42 6.06 2.47
N GLU A 30 18.70 4.96 2.25
CA GLU A 30 18.95 4.03 1.16
C GLU A 30 17.92 4.22 0.04
N HIS A 31 18.36 3.90 -1.18
CA HIS A 31 17.44 3.77 -2.30
C HIS A 31 16.65 2.46 -2.17
N ILE A 32 15.44 2.56 -1.62
CA ILE A 32 14.48 1.46 -1.54
C ILE A 32 13.54 1.55 -2.73
N ASP A 33 13.40 0.44 -3.45
CA ASP A 33 12.37 0.31 -4.48
C ASP A 33 10.99 0.19 -3.81
N VAL A 34 10.30 1.32 -3.75
CA VAL A 34 8.95 1.42 -3.19
C VAL A 34 7.93 0.67 -4.04
N GLY A 35 8.15 0.56 -5.36
CA GLY A 35 7.25 -0.15 -6.27
C GLY A 35 7.18 -1.63 -5.93
N THR A 36 8.34 -2.26 -5.76
CA THR A 36 8.42 -3.68 -5.34
C THR A 36 7.74 -3.90 -3.98
N PHE A 37 7.95 -2.99 -3.02
CA PHE A 37 7.28 -3.05 -1.72
C PHE A 37 5.74 -2.98 -1.82
N VAL A 38 5.22 -2.07 -2.66
CA VAL A 38 3.78 -1.94 -2.91
C VAL A 38 3.22 -3.21 -3.54
N THR A 39 3.88 -3.74 -4.57
CA THR A 39 3.43 -4.96 -5.27
C THR A 39 3.37 -6.17 -4.32
N ASP A 40 4.37 -6.35 -3.46
CA ASP A 40 4.35 -7.43 -2.48
C ASP A 40 3.24 -7.25 -1.45
N LEU A 41 2.99 -6.01 -1.00
CA LEU A 41 1.89 -5.69 -0.08
C LEU A 41 0.52 -5.97 -0.70
N GLU A 42 0.30 -5.54 -1.94
CA GLU A 42 -0.94 -5.80 -2.68
C GLU A 42 -1.14 -7.29 -2.91
N ARG A 43 -0.08 -8.03 -3.24
CA ARG A 43 -0.11 -9.49 -3.43
C ARG A 43 -0.55 -10.20 -2.15
N GLU A 44 0.12 -9.94 -1.04
CA GLU A 44 -0.19 -10.56 0.26
C GLU A 44 -1.63 -10.27 0.70
N MET A 45 -2.08 -9.03 0.53
CA MET A 45 -3.40 -8.61 0.97
C MET A 45 -4.51 -9.09 0.03
N THR A 46 -4.27 -9.15 -1.28
CA THR A 46 -5.20 -9.74 -2.26
C THR A 46 -5.37 -11.23 -2.03
N ASN A 47 -4.25 -11.95 -1.81
CA ASN A 47 -4.28 -13.39 -1.49
C ASN A 47 -5.06 -13.70 -0.21
N SER A 48 -5.11 -12.75 0.73
CA SER A 48 -5.90 -12.92 1.95
C SER A 48 -7.42 -12.82 1.73
N GLN A 49 -7.88 -12.38 0.55
CA GLN A 49 -9.29 -12.13 0.19
C GLN A 49 -10.05 -11.21 1.15
N ARG A 50 -9.36 -10.51 2.04
CA ARG A 50 -9.96 -9.62 3.04
C ARG A 50 -10.17 -8.20 2.54
N VAL A 51 -9.50 -7.83 1.46
CA VAL A 51 -9.47 -6.47 0.90
C VAL A 51 -9.40 -6.58 -0.63
N LEU A 52 -10.14 -5.73 -1.34
CA LEU A 52 -9.99 -5.57 -2.79
C LEU A 52 -9.10 -4.36 -3.06
N PHE A 53 -8.08 -4.51 -3.89
CA PHE A 53 -7.30 -3.37 -4.37
C PHE A 53 -7.82 -2.92 -5.72
N VAL A 54 -7.97 -1.60 -5.87
CA VAL A 54 -8.16 -0.98 -7.19
C VAL A 54 -6.83 -0.54 -7.75
N ALA A 55 -6.76 -0.48 -9.07
CA ALA A 55 -5.60 -0.05 -9.81
C ALA A 55 -5.07 1.31 -9.32
N SER A 56 -3.75 1.45 -9.33
CA SER A 56 -3.08 2.69 -8.93
C SER A 56 -3.51 3.85 -9.84
N GLN A 57 -3.19 5.09 -9.45
CA GLN A 57 -3.48 6.24 -10.31
C GLN A 57 -2.87 6.08 -11.72
N ARG A 58 -1.64 5.56 -11.79
CA ARG A 58 -0.92 5.36 -13.06
C ARG A 58 -1.61 4.34 -13.95
N ASP A 59 -1.98 3.19 -13.37
CA ASP A 59 -2.57 2.09 -14.12
C ASP A 59 -4.01 2.43 -14.57
N ARG A 60 -4.73 3.26 -13.80
CA ARG A 60 -6.08 3.72 -14.20
C ARG A 60 -6.05 4.53 -15.49
N ASP A 61 -5.01 5.32 -15.73
CA ASP A 61 -4.92 6.12 -16.94
C ASP A 61 -4.70 5.22 -18.18
N GLU A 62 -3.89 4.17 -18.05
CA GLU A 62 -3.71 3.14 -19.08
C GLU A 62 -5.02 2.38 -19.36
N ILE A 63 -5.75 1.96 -18.32
CA ILE A 63 -7.04 1.26 -18.45
C ILE A 63 -8.16 2.18 -18.99
N ARG A 64 -8.10 3.49 -18.74
CA ARG A 64 -9.03 4.46 -19.34
C ARG A 64 -8.76 4.61 -20.83
N GLN A 65 -7.48 4.67 -21.23
CA GLN A 65 -7.10 4.71 -22.64
C GLN A 65 -7.57 3.44 -23.36
N GLU A 66 -7.29 2.25 -22.81
CA GLU A 66 -7.76 0.97 -23.37
C GLU A 66 -9.29 0.95 -23.56
N ARG A 67 -10.06 1.46 -22.59
CA ARG A 67 -11.53 1.56 -22.74
C ARG A 67 -11.96 2.51 -23.86
N GLN A 68 -11.22 3.59 -24.09
CA GLN A 68 -11.50 4.50 -25.21
C GLN A 68 -11.23 3.79 -26.55
N GLU A 69 -10.14 3.04 -26.64
CA GLU A 69 -9.81 2.25 -27.83
C GLU A 69 -10.86 1.15 -28.07
N GLN A 70 -11.33 0.47 -27.03
CA GLN A 70 -12.42 -0.50 -27.13
C GLN A 70 -13.72 0.12 -27.66
N ALA A 71 -14.04 1.37 -27.29
CA ALA A 71 -15.24 2.03 -27.79
C ALA A 71 -15.22 2.25 -29.31
N VAL A 72 -14.02 2.28 -29.93
CA VAL A 72 -13.84 2.44 -31.38
C VAL A 72 -13.70 1.10 -32.08
N HIS A 73 -13.03 0.12 -31.44
CA HIS A 73 -12.56 -1.10 -32.11
C HIS A 73 -13.15 -2.41 -31.60
N ALA A 74 -13.70 -2.46 -30.38
CA ALA A 74 -14.25 -3.68 -29.81
C ALA A 74 -15.69 -3.93 -30.27
N ARG A 75 -16.14 -5.18 -30.14
CA ARG A 75 -17.54 -5.54 -30.38
C ARG A 75 -18.44 -4.91 -29.31
N GLU A 76 -19.65 -4.54 -29.71
CA GLU A 76 -20.60 -3.83 -28.84
C GLU A 76 -21.01 -4.64 -27.59
N ASP A 77 -21.02 -5.97 -27.69
CA ASP A 77 -21.38 -6.88 -26.60
C ASP A 77 -20.27 -7.04 -25.55
N THR A 78 -19.02 -6.72 -25.89
CA THR A 78 -17.86 -6.89 -24.99
C THR A 78 -17.30 -5.59 -24.44
N GLN A 79 -17.51 -4.46 -25.12
CA GLN A 79 -16.99 -3.14 -24.71
C GLN A 79 -17.42 -2.73 -23.30
N LYS A 80 -16.55 -1.99 -22.60
CA LYS A 80 -16.82 -1.46 -21.25
C LYS A 80 -17.11 0.03 -21.29
N ARG A 81 -18.19 0.45 -20.64
CA ARG A 81 -18.61 1.86 -20.58
C ARG A 81 -17.68 2.69 -19.68
N PRO A 82 -17.44 3.97 -20.00
CA PRO A 82 -16.74 4.89 -19.10
C PRO A 82 -17.56 5.13 -17.82
N GLY A 83 -16.89 5.61 -16.76
CA GLY A 83 -17.55 5.95 -15.49
C GLY A 83 -17.99 4.77 -14.62
N GLN A 84 -17.64 3.53 -15.00
CA GLN A 84 -17.94 2.31 -14.23
C GLN A 84 -16.74 1.83 -13.40
N GLU A 85 -15.83 2.73 -13.02
CA GLU A 85 -14.72 2.39 -12.12
C GLU A 85 -15.25 2.14 -10.71
N LEU A 86 -14.77 1.07 -10.08
CA LEU A 86 -15.07 0.83 -8.67
C LEU A 86 -14.38 1.90 -7.81
N GLY A 87 -15.18 2.61 -7.00
CA GLY A 87 -14.66 3.59 -6.05
C GLY A 87 -13.94 2.90 -4.89
N ALA A 88 -12.80 3.46 -4.47
CA ALA A 88 -12.12 3.03 -3.27
C ALA A 88 -12.82 3.59 -2.02
N ASP A 89 -13.06 2.73 -1.02
CA ASP A 89 -13.55 3.14 0.30
C ASP A 89 -12.42 3.79 1.12
N PHE A 90 -11.21 3.27 0.96
CA PHE A 90 -10.03 3.75 1.66
C PHE A 90 -8.84 3.96 0.73
N MET A 91 -7.98 4.91 1.11
CA MET A 91 -6.66 5.09 0.54
C MET A 91 -5.61 4.65 1.56
N MET A 92 -4.73 3.74 1.15
CA MET A 92 -3.55 3.39 1.92
C MET A 92 -2.41 4.34 1.57
N LYS A 93 -1.76 4.93 2.57
CA LYS A 93 -0.56 5.76 2.41
C LYS A 93 0.52 5.30 3.34
N GLY A 94 1.77 5.69 3.10
CA GLY A 94 2.82 5.28 4.00
C GLY A 94 4.14 6.01 3.87
N THR A 95 5.03 5.69 4.78
CA THR A 95 6.42 6.15 4.78
C THR A 95 7.35 5.03 5.19
N ILE A 96 8.49 4.93 4.52
CA ILE A 96 9.60 4.06 4.88
C ILE A 96 10.73 4.94 5.39
N SER A 97 11.17 4.75 6.62
CA SER A 97 12.21 5.56 7.27
C SER A 97 13.34 4.69 7.79
N THR A 98 14.56 5.22 7.83
CA THR A 98 15.69 4.57 8.52
C THR A 98 15.78 5.10 9.95
N ILE A 99 15.98 4.21 10.92
CA ILE A 99 16.32 4.55 12.29
C ILE A 99 17.73 4.01 12.56
N VAL A 100 18.63 4.90 12.97
CA VAL A 100 19.98 4.52 13.39
C VAL A 100 19.99 4.47 14.91
N ASP A 101 20.45 3.36 15.44
CA ASP A 101 20.65 3.13 16.87
C ASP A 101 22.14 2.84 17.09
N GLU A 102 22.79 3.60 17.96
CA GLU A 102 24.20 3.43 18.28
C GLU A 102 24.34 3.32 19.79
N SER A 103 24.79 2.16 20.26
CA SER A 103 25.03 1.90 21.69
C SER A 103 26.28 1.03 21.85
N ASP A 104 27.14 1.37 22.80
CA ASP A 104 28.38 0.63 23.12
C ASP A 104 29.28 0.29 21.90
N GLY A 105 29.40 1.21 20.94
CA GLY A 105 30.20 1.03 19.72
C GLY A 105 29.58 0.07 18.69
N VAL A 106 28.31 -0.30 18.90
CA VAL A 106 27.52 -1.16 18.03
C VAL A 106 26.50 -0.32 17.28
N LYS A 107 26.62 -0.25 15.96
CA LYS A 107 25.68 0.48 15.10
C LYS A 107 24.64 -0.47 14.52
N GLY A 108 23.38 -0.26 14.88
CA GLY A 108 22.22 -0.94 14.32
C GLY A 108 21.46 -0.02 13.36
N ILE A 109 21.14 -0.53 12.18
CA ILE A 109 20.28 0.16 11.22
C ILE A 109 18.94 -0.58 11.13
N TYR A 110 17.86 0.15 11.37
CA TYR A 110 16.48 -0.34 11.29
C TYR A 110 15.72 0.38 10.19
N TYR A 111 14.83 -0.33 9.54
CA TYR A 111 13.81 0.24 8.67
C TYR A 111 12.49 0.22 9.41
N GLN A 112 11.82 1.36 9.44
CA GLN A 112 10.46 1.48 9.93
C GLN A 112 9.55 1.79 8.75
N VAL A 113 8.52 0.97 8.60
CA VAL A 113 7.43 1.20 7.67
C VAL A 113 6.22 1.60 8.48
N ASP A 114 5.69 2.78 8.21
CA ASP A 114 4.43 3.28 8.74
C ASP A 114 3.40 3.32 7.60
N LEU A 115 2.24 2.72 7.82
CA LEU A 115 1.13 2.66 6.87
C LEU A 115 -0.15 3.18 7.55
N ASP A 116 -0.85 4.04 6.83
CA ASP A 116 -2.13 4.62 7.23
C ASP A 116 -3.21 4.16 6.25
N LEU A 117 -4.39 3.82 6.78
CA LEU A 117 -5.60 3.62 5.97
C LEU A 117 -6.58 4.75 6.23
N ILE A 118 -6.91 5.53 5.20
CA ILE A 118 -7.70 6.75 5.28
C ILE A 118 -9.00 6.55 4.53
N ASN A 119 -10.15 6.77 5.17
CA ASN A 119 -11.45 6.72 4.50
C ASN A 119 -11.55 7.87 3.48
N VAL A 120 -11.88 7.56 2.23
CA VAL A 120 -11.85 8.53 1.12
C VAL A 120 -12.93 9.60 1.25
N GLU A 121 -14.09 9.27 1.83
CA GLU A 121 -15.21 10.19 1.99
C GLU A 121 -15.01 11.14 3.18
N THR A 122 -14.56 10.61 4.31
CA THR A 122 -14.54 11.33 5.60
C THR A 122 -13.16 11.81 6.01
N ASN A 123 -12.09 11.39 5.33
CA ASN A 123 -10.68 11.61 5.68
C ASN A 123 -10.26 11.04 7.05
N VAL A 124 -11.09 10.18 7.66
CA VAL A 124 -10.76 9.53 8.94
C VAL A 124 -9.68 8.48 8.74
N LYS A 125 -8.64 8.52 9.58
CA LYS A 125 -7.65 7.44 9.67
C LYS A 125 -8.26 6.24 10.40
N SER A 126 -8.69 5.24 9.65
CA SER A 126 -9.37 4.06 10.19
C SER A 126 -8.41 2.97 10.66
N TRP A 127 -7.16 3.02 10.20
CA TRP A 127 -6.12 2.11 10.66
C TRP A 127 -4.73 2.75 10.57
N TYR A 128 -3.89 2.40 11.53
CA TYR A 128 -2.47 2.75 11.57
C TYR A 128 -1.68 1.46 11.83
N GLY A 129 -0.68 1.20 10.99
CA GLY A 129 0.20 0.06 11.12
C GLY A 129 1.66 0.51 11.09
N GLN A 130 2.43 0.01 12.04
CA GLN A 130 3.87 0.18 12.05
C GLN A 130 4.55 -1.18 12.04
N LYS A 131 5.60 -1.31 11.21
CA LYS A 131 6.49 -2.47 11.23
C LYS A 131 7.94 -2.01 11.22
N LYS A 132 8.71 -2.52 12.18
CA LYS A 132 10.18 -2.38 12.21
C LYS A 132 10.84 -3.63 11.64
N ILE A 133 11.84 -3.45 10.78
CA ILE A 133 12.63 -4.49 10.14
C ILE A 133 14.11 -4.17 10.42
N LYS A 134 14.84 -5.13 10.98
CA LYS A 134 16.25 -4.96 11.37
C LYS A 134 17.17 -5.40 10.22
N LYS A 135 18.12 -4.55 9.79
CA LYS A 135 19.04 -4.83 8.67
C LYS A 135 20.49 -5.05 9.13
N VAL A 136 20.73 -5.87 10.16
CA VAL A 136 22.08 -6.24 10.64
C VAL A 136 22.78 -5.15 11.47
N VAL A 137 23.66 -5.61 12.36
CA VAL A 137 24.40 -4.86 13.37
C VAL A 137 25.88 -4.98 13.03
N GLU A 138 26.58 -3.87 12.78
CA GLU A 138 28.03 -3.88 12.66
C GLU A 138 28.67 -3.64 14.02
N ARG A 139 29.48 -4.61 14.48
CA ARG A 139 30.38 -4.44 15.62
C ARG A 139 31.73 -3.99 15.07
N LYS A 140 32.17 -2.76 15.35
CA LYS A 140 33.58 -2.41 15.11
C LYS A 140 34.44 -3.24 16.05
N ARG A 141 35.08 -4.29 15.51
CA ARG A 141 36.15 -4.97 16.23
C ARG A 141 37.35 -4.02 16.21
N LEU A 142 37.54 -3.27 17.30
CA LEU A 142 38.80 -2.57 17.54
C LEU A 142 39.88 -3.65 17.67
N LEU A 143 40.65 -3.85 16.60
CA LEU A 143 41.93 -4.54 16.68
C LEU A 143 42.95 -3.50 17.12
N PHE A 144 43.38 -3.67 18.37
CA PHE A 144 44.51 -3.10 19.11
C PHE A 144 45.20 -1.84 18.55
#